data_AF-A0A813V1I6-F1
#
_entry.id   AF-A0A813V1I6-F1
#
_cell.length_a   1.000
_cell.length_b   1.000
_cell.length_c   1.000
_cell.angle_alpha   90.00
_cell.angle_beta   90.00
_cell.angle_gamma   90.00
#
_symmetry.space_group_name_H-M   'P 1'
#
loop_
_entity.id
_entity.type
_entity.pdbx_description
1 polymer ?
#
loop_
_entity_poly.entity_id
_entity_poly.type
_entity_poly.pdbx_seq_one_letter_code
_entity_poly.pdbx_strand_id
1 'polypeptide(L)'
;MFTLCKLLLIVIFTTVFSCLSGTYPPSYCIRLDTDVKNASGSSIIINITQNWAPIGANHLFDIINSQFYAVPSAFFRVVPKFVVQFGISGDPIQNTIWNKTILDDPVLMSNIVGTVSYATDGPNTRTTQLFINYRNNSRLDLHGFAPIGVVTTGLDVANTIFNPTPDGPSSTNDRRRSVNGNGYRNNAYFSPSRFPAMAKAHVNMQRTQLKGVSRGVRWQTSTSAGSNSWCSCWCKACTVV
;
A
#
# COMPACT_ATOMS: atom_id res chain seq x y z
N MET A 1 47.52 -60.66 5.43
CA MET A 1 46.20 -61.19 5.01
C MET A 1 45.15 -60.50 5.86
N PHE A 2 44.15 -59.89 5.22
CA PHE A 2 42.93 -59.26 5.80
C PHE A 2 43.15 -57.95 6.60
N THR A 3 42.38 -56.86 6.49
CA THR A 3 41.27 -56.44 5.63
C THR A 3 41.13 -54.93 5.84
N LEU A 4 40.86 -54.19 4.76
CA LEU A 4 40.45 -52.79 4.78
C LEU A 4 39.20 -52.58 5.66
N CYS A 5 39.23 -51.64 6.59
CA CYS A 5 38.01 -51.03 7.12
C CYS A 5 38.15 -49.50 7.06
N LYS A 6 37.91 -48.96 5.87
CA LYS A 6 37.65 -47.53 5.66
C LYS A 6 36.35 -47.20 6.41
N LEU A 7 36.46 -46.67 7.61
CA LEU A 7 35.31 -46.10 8.33
C LEU A 7 35.02 -44.71 7.74
N LEU A 8 34.21 -44.71 6.68
CA LEU A 8 33.68 -43.51 6.05
C LEU A 8 32.58 -42.95 6.98
N LEU A 9 32.94 -42.07 7.91
CA LEU A 9 31.97 -41.25 8.66
C LEU A 9 31.38 -40.20 7.71
N ILE A 10 30.31 -40.58 7.00
CA ILE A 10 29.44 -39.63 6.30
C ILE A 10 28.70 -38.84 7.38
N VAL A 11 29.23 -37.66 7.72
CA VAL A 11 28.50 -36.66 8.48
C VAL A 11 27.42 -36.11 7.54
N ILE A 12 26.20 -36.61 7.69
CA ILE A 12 25.01 -36.04 7.04
C ILE A 12 24.74 -34.70 7.72
N PHE A 13 25.39 -33.64 7.24
CA PHE A 13 25.04 -32.26 7.57
C PHE A 13 24.19 -31.69 6.43
N THR A 14 22.96 -32.20 6.29
CA THR A 14 21.96 -31.51 5.48
C THR A 14 21.20 -30.57 6.39
N THR A 15 21.75 -29.35 6.50
CA THR A 15 21.05 -28.22 7.07
C THR A 15 19.80 -27.98 6.24
N VAL A 16 18.65 -28.27 6.84
CA VAL A 16 17.38 -27.77 6.34
C VAL A 16 17.38 -26.28 6.62
N PHE A 17 17.96 -25.49 5.71
CA PHE A 17 17.82 -24.04 5.70
C PHE A 17 16.41 -23.73 5.20
N SER A 18 15.41 -23.97 6.06
CA SER A 18 14.09 -23.39 5.87
C SER A 18 14.24 -21.90 6.12
N CYS A 19 14.61 -21.15 5.08
CA CYS A 19 14.36 -19.72 5.05
C CYS A 19 12.83 -19.58 5.03
N LEU A 20 12.21 -19.45 6.21
CA LEU A 20 10.88 -18.86 6.30
C LEU A 20 11.02 -17.38 5.94
N SER A 21 11.21 -17.10 4.66
CA SER A 21 10.87 -15.79 4.11
C SER A 21 9.35 -15.76 4.14
N GLY A 22 8.77 -14.94 5.03
CA GLY A 22 7.35 -14.64 5.01
C GLY A 22 6.96 -14.31 3.56
N THR A 23 6.11 -15.13 2.96
CA THR A 23 5.92 -15.10 1.51
C THR A 23 4.92 -14.00 1.18
N TYR A 24 5.42 -12.79 0.99
CA TYR A 24 4.64 -11.66 0.49
C TYR A 24 4.13 -11.97 -0.93
N PRO A 25 2.86 -11.62 -1.26
CA PRO A 25 2.35 -11.84 -2.60
C PRO A 25 3.04 -10.92 -3.63
N PRO A 26 3.32 -11.41 -4.86
CA PRO A 26 3.97 -10.59 -5.90
C PRO A 26 3.14 -9.37 -6.32
N SER A 27 1.82 -9.42 -6.09
CA SER A 27 0.89 -8.31 -6.29
C SER A 27 -0.35 -8.48 -5.43
N TYR A 28 -0.98 -7.36 -5.06
CA TYR A 28 -2.24 -7.34 -4.32
C TYR A 28 -3.02 -6.05 -4.57
N CYS A 29 -4.34 -6.08 -4.37
CA CYS A 29 -5.16 -4.88 -4.42
C CYS A 29 -5.41 -4.36 -3.00
N ILE A 30 -5.51 -3.05 -2.87
CA ILE A 30 -6.04 -2.38 -1.68
C ILE A 30 -7.27 -1.57 -2.08
N ARG A 31 -8.27 -1.59 -1.20
CA ARG A 31 -9.48 -0.77 -1.35
C ARG A 31 -9.45 0.28 -0.26
N LEU A 32 -9.66 1.54 -0.65
CA LEU A 32 -9.87 2.66 0.25
C LEU A 32 -11.34 3.06 0.12
N ASP A 33 -12.11 2.84 1.17
CA ASP A 33 -13.47 3.38 1.23
C ASP A 33 -13.43 4.83 1.74
N THR A 34 -14.09 5.71 0.99
CA THR A 34 -14.17 7.13 1.28
C THR A 34 -15.62 7.52 1.54
N ASP A 35 -15.79 8.57 2.30
CA ASP A 35 -17.05 9.30 2.49
C ASP A 35 -17.30 10.33 1.39
N VAL A 36 -16.25 10.77 0.69
CA VAL A 36 -16.38 11.50 -0.58
C VAL A 36 -17.01 10.58 -1.63
N LYS A 37 -18.14 11.01 -2.19
CA LYS A 37 -18.88 10.28 -3.22
C LYS A 37 -18.96 11.08 -4.51
N ASN A 38 -18.86 10.39 -5.64
CA ASN A 38 -19.18 10.93 -6.96
C ASN A 38 -20.00 9.91 -7.76
N ALA A 39 -20.19 10.14 -9.07
CA ALA A 39 -20.95 9.24 -9.94
C ALA A 39 -20.39 7.81 -10.02
N SER A 40 -19.08 7.62 -9.81
CA SER A 40 -18.40 6.33 -9.82
C SER A 40 -18.40 5.61 -8.47
N GLY A 41 -18.99 6.22 -7.44
CA GLY A 41 -19.11 5.66 -6.09
C GLY A 41 -18.23 6.37 -5.08
N SER A 42 -17.67 5.61 -4.14
CA SER A 42 -16.97 6.13 -2.96
C SER A 42 -15.78 5.27 -2.55
N SER A 43 -15.16 4.59 -3.53
CA SER A 43 -14.08 3.65 -3.27
C SER A 43 -12.97 3.84 -4.29
N ILE A 44 -11.74 3.76 -3.80
CA ILE A 44 -10.52 3.82 -4.60
C ILE A 44 -9.85 2.46 -4.52
N ILE A 45 -9.56 1.83 -5.65
CA ILE A 45 -8.86 0.54 -5.70
C ILE A 45 -7.47 0.80 -6.27
N ILE A 46 -6.44 0.35 -5.55
CA ILE A 46 -5.04 0.47 -5.95
C ILE A 46 -4.45 -0.92 -6.07
N ASN A 47 -3.82 -1.21 -7.20
CA ASN A 47 -3.02 -2.42 -7.39
C ASN A 47 -1.57 -2.13 -7.02
N ILE A 48 -1.04 -2.90 -6.08
CA ILE A 48 0.34 -2.87 -5.61
C ILE A 48 1.09 -4.06 -6.20
N THR A 49 2.35 -3.86 -6.59
CA THR A 49 3.20 -4.94 -7.10
C THR A 49 4.63 -4.84 -6.61
N GLN A 50 5.20 -5.98 -6.20
CA GLN A 50 6.60 -6.09 -5.82
C GLN A 50 7.55 -5.86 -6.99
N ASN A 51 7.10 -6.05 -8.23
CA ASN A 51 7.95 -5.88 -9.41
C ASN A 51 8.39 -4.41 -9.59
N TRP A 52 7.67 -3.45 -9.01
CA TRP A 52 7.99 -2.02 -9.13
C TRP A 52 8.84 -1.52 -7.96
N ALA A 53 8.49 -1.92 -6.74
CA ALA A 53 9.13 -1.47 -5.51
C ALA A 53 8.90 -2.51 -4.40
N PRO A 54 9.71 -3.58 -4.33
CA PRO A 54 9.49 -4.71 -3.43
C PRO A 54 9.54 -4.34 -1.94
N ILE A 55 10.43 -3.42 -1.54
CA ILE A 55 10.57 -3.01 -0.13
C ILE A 55 9.31 -2.27 0.31
N GLY A 56 8.89 -1.27 -0.45
CA GLY A 56 7.68 -0.49 -0.20
C GLY A 56 6.40 -1.32 -0.30
N ALA A 57 6.30 -2.23 -1.28
CA ALA A 57 5.15 -3.12 -1.42
C ALA A 57 5.00 -4.06 -0.21
N ASN A 58 6.10 -4.60 0.31
CA ASN A 58 6.09 -5.45 1.50
C ASN A 58 5.77 -4.66 2.76
N HIS A 59 6.36 -3.47 2.90
CA HIS A 59 6.09 -2.59 4.03
C HIS A 59 4.61 -2.21 4.12
N LEU A 60 4.00 -1.83 3.00
CA LEU A 60 2.57 -1.52 2.94
C LEU A 60 1.71 -2.73 3.27
N PHE A 61 2.11 -3.92 2.84
CA PHE A 61 1.41 -5.16 3.16
C PHE A 61 1.37 -5.40 4.67
N ASP A 62 2.49 -5.18 5.36
CA ASP A 62 2.55 -5.36 6.81
C ASP A 62 1.73 -4.31 7.57
N ILE A 63 1.80 -3.03 7.16
CA ILE A 63 0.98 -1.93 7.73
C ILE A 63 -0.52 -2.26 7.65
N ILE A 64 -0.96 -2.75 6.49
CA ILE A 64 -2.37 -3.09 6.25
C ILE A 64 -2.82 -4.23 7.16
N ASN A 65 -1.96 -5.20 7.41
CA ASN A 65 -2.26 -6.35 8.27
C ASN A 65 -2.14 -6.03 9.77
N SER A 66 -1.59 -4.88 10.16
CA SER A 66 -1.25 -4.55 11.55
C SER A 66 -2.25 -3.65 12.27
N GLN A 67 -3.54 -3.65 11.89
CA GLN A 67 -4.57 -2.75 12.44
C GLN A 67 -4.29 -1.25 12.26
N PHE A 68 -3.30 -0.85 11.44
CA PHE A 68 -2.94 0.56 11.25
C PHE A 68 -4.12 1.42 10.76
N TYR A 69 -4.98 0.84 9.93
CA TYR A 69 -6.19 1.49 9.39
C TYR A 69 -7.49 1.03 10.08
N ALA A 70 -7.42 0.39 11.26
CA ALA A 70 -8.60 -0.03 12.01
C ALA A 70 -9.48 1.16 12.43
N VAL A 71 -8.83 2.30 12.69
CA VAL A 71 -9.48 3.59 12.95
C VAL A 71 -9.37 4.45 11.68
N PRO A 72 -10.44 5.16 11.26
CA PRO A 72 -10.44 5.97 10.04
C PRO A 72 -9.29 6.99 9.99
N SER A 73 -8.59 7.01 8.87
CA SER A 73 -7.43 7.87 8.59
C SER A 73 -7.79 8.91 7.53
N ALA A 74 -7.27 10.13 7.65
CA ALA A 74 -7.62 11.21 6.73
C ALA A 74 -6.70 11.29 5.51
N PHE A 75 -7.24 11.77 4.40
CA PHE A 75 -6.44 12.46 3.37
C PHE A 75 -6.13 13.86 3.90
N PHE A 76 -4.88 14.11 4.28
CA PHE A 76 -4.54 15.30 5.06
C PHE A 76 -3.88 16.41 4.24
N ARG A 77 -3.43 16.10 3.02
CA ARG A 77 -2.85 17.07 2.09
C ARG A 77 -3.32 16.80 0.67
N VAL A 78 -4.05 17.74 0.11
CA VAL A 78 -4.46 17.72 -1.30
C VAL A 78 -3.85 18.93 -1.98
N VAL A 79 -3.03 18.69 -2.99
CA VAL A 79 -2.48 19.74 -3.86
C VAL A 79 -3.11 19.56 -5.24
N PRO A 80 -4.05 20.45 -5.64
CA PRO A 80 -4.73 20.34 -6.92
C PRO A 80 -3.73 20.21 -8.08
N LYS A 81 -4.03 19.31 -9.03
CA LYS A 81 -3.18 19.02 -10.20
C LYS A 81 -1.77 18.51 -9.83
N PHE A 82 -1.56 18.03 -8.62
CA PHE A 82 -0.29 17.42 -8.21
C PHE A 82 -0.53 16.06 -7.58
N VAL A 83 -0.91 16.02 -6.30
CA VAL A 83 -1.07 14.78 -5.53
C VAL A 83 -2.12 14.93 -4.42
N VAL A 84 -2.64 13.80 -3.94
CA VAL A 84 -3.27 13.68 -2.62
C VAL A 84 -2.46 12.74 -1.75
N GLN A 85 -2.26 13.11 -0.49
CA GLN A 85 -1.45 12.38 0.48
C GLN A 85 -2.30 11.88 1.66
N PHE A 86 -1.96 10.67 2.12
CA PHE A 86 -2.58 9.94 3.21
C PHE A 86 -1.55 9.05 3.91
N GLY A 87 -1.99 8.20 4.85
CA GLY A 87 -1.13 7.23 5.53
C GLY A 87 -0.63 7.67 6.90
N ILE A 88 -1.35 8.57 7.57
CA ILE A 88 -1.24 8.78 9.03
C ILE A 88 -2.45 8.11 9.67
N SER A 89 -2.22 7.19 10.60
CA SER A 89 -3.28 6.48 11.31
C SER A 89 -4.12 7.44 12.16
N GLY A 90 -5.42 7.17 12.21
CA GLY A 90 -6.31 7.80 13.18
C GLY A 90 -5.99 7.41 14.64
N ASP A 91 -5.20 6.35 14.85
CA ASP A 91 -4.68 5.91 16.15
C ASP A 91 -3.21 6.34 16.35
N PRO A 92 -2.92 7.24 17.31
CA PRO A 92 -1.55 7.66 17.64
C PRO A 92 -0.60 6.52 18.00
N ILE A 93 -1.12 5.43 18.60
CA ILE A 93 -0.32 4.28 19.01
C ILE A 93 0.25 3.60 17.76
N GLN A 94 -0.59 3.43 16.73
CA GLN A 94 -0.15 2.85 15.45
C GLN A 94 0.88 3.74 14.76
N ASN A 95 0.71 5.06 14.78
CA ASN A 95 1.71 5.99 14.26
C ASN A 95 3.07 5.83 14.97
N THR A 96 3.06 5.56 16.28
CA THR A 96 4.29 5.33 17.05
C THR A 96 4.95 3.99 16.68
N ILE A 97 4.16 2.92 16.60
CA ILE A 97 4.65 1.57 16.24
C ILE A 97 5.28 1.56 14.83
N TRP A 98 4.67 2.31 13.91
CA TRP A 98 5.05 2.35 12.50
C TRP A 98 5.90 3.57 12.12
N ASN A 99 6.39 4.33 13.10
CA ASN A 99 7.43 5.33 12.89
C ASN A 99 8.80 4.64 12.68
N LYS A 100 8.87 3.79 11.66
CA LYS A 100 10.03 2.99 11.28
C LYS A 100 10.34 3.32 9.83
N THR A 101 11.58 3.71 9.56
CA THR A 101 12.00 4.03 8.21
C THR A 101 12.34 2.76 7.43
N ILE A 102 12.08 2.78 6.13
CA ILE A 102 12.50 1.74 5.18
C ILE A 102 13.53 2.29 4.20
N LEU A 103 14.33 1.38 3.64
CA LEU A 103 15.22 1.71 2.54
C LEU A 103 14.45 2.07 1.27
N ASP A 104 15.10 2.82 0.40
CA ASP A 104 14.52 3.24 -0.86
C ASP A 104 14.57 2.11 -1.90
N ASP A 105 13.42 1.80 -2.52
CA ASP A 105 13.38 1.05 -3.77
C ASP A 105 13.94 1.89 -4.94
N PRO A 106 14.55 1.24 -5.95
CA PRO A 106 14.90 1.90 -7.19
C PRO A 106 13.66 2.37 -7.95
N VAL A 107 13.78 3.46 -8.70
CA VAL A 107 12.68 3.97 -9.52
C VAL A 107 12.60 3.17 -10.83
N LEU A 108 11.76 2.15 -10.86
CA LEU A 108 11.54 1.30 -12.05
C LEU A 108 10.35 1.77 -12.91
N MET A 109 9.45 2.56 -12.33
CA MET A 109 8.27 3.12 -12.98
C MET A 109 8.19 4.62 -12.73
N SER A 110 7.55 5.35 -13.65
CA SER A 110 7.44 6.81 -13.56
C SER A 110 6.24 7.29 -12.75
N ASN A 111 6.36 8.42 -12.05
CA ASN A 111 5.29 9.09 -11.31
C ASN A 111 4.25 9.75 -12.22
N ILE A 112 3.55 8.96 -13.03
CA ILE A 112 2.47 9.42 -13.92
C ILE A 112 1.10 9.38 -13.24
N VAL A 113 0.05 9.84 -13.94
CA VAL A 113 -1.32 9.87 -13.44
C VAL A 113 -1.75 8.53 -12.85
N GLY A 114 -2.29 8.55 -11.64
CA GLY A 114 -2.84 7.40 -10.93
C GLY A 114 -1.81 6.54 -10.20
N THR A 115 -0.51 6.74 -10.39
CA THR A 115 0.50 5.97 -9.65
C THR A 115 0.55 6.40 -8.18
N VAL A 116 0.98 5.46 -7.32
CA VAL A 116 1.05 5.62 -5.88
C VAL A 116 2.48 5.42 -5.42
N SER A 117 3.00 6.36 -4.63
CA SER A 117 4.38 6.37 -4.13
C SER A 117 4.41 6.79 -2.66
N TYR A 118 5.46 6.41 -1.95
CA TYR A 118 5.71 6.88 -0.58
C TYR A 118 6.13 8.35 -0.56
N ALA A 119 5.62 9.12 0.40
CA ALA A 119 6.21 10.39 0.78
C ALA A 119 7.52 10.16 1.55
N THR A 120 8.43 11.13 1.49
CA THR A 120 9.76 11.01 2.08
C THR A 120 10.32 12.38 2.48
N ASP A 121 11.17 12.41 3.50
CA ASP A 121 11.90 13.60 3.97
C ASP A 121 13.37 13.59 3.50
N GLY A 122 13.73 12.65 2.62
CA GLY A 122 15.08 12.42 2.11
C GLY A 122 15.37 10.94 1.86
N PRO A 123 16.60 10.58 1.46
CA PRO A 123 16.96 9.18 1.20
C PRO A 123 16.73 8.27 2.41
N ASN A 124 16.07 7.13 2.21
CA ASN A 124 15.80 6.09 3.23
C ASN A 124 15.01 6.58 4.46
N THR A 125 14.07 7.52 4.25
CA THR A 125 13.23 8.08 5.33
C THR A 125 11.74 7.77 5.18
N ARG A 126 11.38 6.90 4.24
CA ARG A 126 9.97 6.50 4.00
C ARG A 126 9.44 5.75 5.21
N THR A 127 8.21 6.07 5.60
CA THR A 127 7.50 5.42 6.70
C THR A 127 6.15 4.90 6.19
N THR A 128 5.03 5.50 6.61
CA THR A 128 3.66 5.04 6.29
C THR A 128 2.93 5.94 5.30
N GLN A 129 3.45 7.14 5.07
CA GLN A 129 2.75 8.15 4.28
C GLN A 129 2.88 7.88 2.78
N LEU A 130 1.75 7.90 2.08
CA LEU A 130 1.63 7.61 0.66
C LEU A 130 0.93 8.76 -0.05
N PHE A 131 1.15 8.90 -1.35
CA PHE A 131 0.38 9.81 -2.18
C PHE A 131 -0.03 9.19 -3.52
N ILE A 132 -1.16 9.66 -4.05
CA ILE A 132 -1.67 9.34 -5.39
C ILE A 132 -1.34 10.51 -6.32
N ASN A 133 -0.74 10.23 -7.47
CA ASN A 133 -0.46 11.22 -8.51
C ASN A 133 -1.74 11.59 -9.30
N TYR A 134 -2.07 12.89 -9.38
CA TYR A 134 -3.21 13.38 -10.18
C TYR A 134 -2.84 13.80 -11.60
N ARG A 135 -1.53 13.99 -11.85
CA ARG A 135 -0.96 14.45 -13.12
C ARG A 135 0.33 13.68 -13.40
N ASN A 136 0.92 13.92 -14.56
CA ASN A 136 2.29 13.49 -14.81
C ASN A 136 3.24 14.31 -13.92
N ASN A 137 3.87 13.63 -12.98
CA ASN A 137 4.85 14.14 -12.04
C ASN A 137 6.19 13.41 -12.19
N SER A 138 6.56 12.95 -13.39
CA SER A 138 7.82 12.24 -13.67
C SER A 138 9.08 12.95 -13.18
N ARG A 139 9.02 14.27 -12.95
CA ARG A 139 10.08 15.03 -12.24
C ARG A 139 10.44 14.43 -10.88
N LEU A 140 9.51 13.75 -10.20
CA LEU A 140 9.73 13.08 -8.92
C LEU A 140 10.61 11.83 -9.05
N ASP A 141 10.73 11.25 -10.25
CA ASP A 141 11.55 10.06 -10.50
C ASP A 141 13.03 10.36 -10.20
N LEU A 142 13.49 11.56 -10.58
CA LEU A 142 14.85 12.04 -10.30
C LEU A 142 15.12 12.28 -8.80
N HIS A 143 14.06 12.38 -8.01
CA HIS A 143 14.14 12.53 -6.55
C HIS A 143 13.94 11.20 -5.82
N GLY A 144 13.92 10.07 -6.54
CA GLY A 144 13.90 8.74 -5.95
C GLY A 144 12.51 8.25 -5.55
N PHE A 145 11.42 8.96 -5.87
CA PHE A 145 10.08 8.51 -5.55
C PHE A 145 9.71 7.30 -6.40
N ALA A 146 9.86 6.09 -5.84
CA ALA A 146 9.53 4.85 -6.53
C ALA A 146 8.02 4.53 -6.41
N PRO A 147 7.27 4.45 -7.52
CA PRO A 147 5.90 3.99 -7.47
C PRO A 147 5.81 2.53 -7.04
N ILE A 148 4.92 2.25 -6.09
CA ILE A 148 4.63 0.90 -5.59
C ILE A 148 3.39 0.28 -6.26
N GLY A 149 2.59 1.10 -6.93
CA GLY A 149 1.34 0.66 -7.53
C GLY A 149 0.58 1.76 -8.26
N VAL A 150 -0.65 1.45 -8.66
CA VAL A 150 -1.49 2.32 -9.48
C VAL A 150 -2.97 2.18 -9.12
N VAL A 151 -3.70 3.28 -9.11
CA VAL A 151 -5.15 3.31 -8.97
C VAL A 151 -5.79 2.68 -10.21
N THR A 152 -6.55 1.61 -10.01
CA THR A 152 -7.27 0.88 -11.08
C THR A 152 -8.75 1.20 -11.12
N THR A 153 -9.31 1.74 -10.04
CA THR A 153 -10.71 2.20 -9.98
C THR A 153 -10.82 3.37 -9.01
N GLY A 154 -11.67 4.34 -9.31
CA GLY A 154 -11.94 5.47 -8.41
C GLY A 154 -10.88 6.57 -8.40
N LEU A 155 -10.08 6.72 -9.47
CA LEU A 155 -9.17 7.87 -9.57
C LEU A 155 -9.94 9.20 -9.64
N ASP A 156 -11.11 9.19 -10.27
CA ASP A 156 -12.05 10.29 -10.28
C ASP A 156 -12.63 10.57 -8.88
N VAL A 157 -12.89 9.54 -8.06
CA VAL A 157 -13.25 9.70 -6.64
C VAL A 157 -12.10 10.40 -5.91
N ALA A 158 -10.86 9.95 -6.10
CA ALA A 158 -9.69 10.61 -5.53
C ALA A 158 -9.65 12.10 -5.92
N ASN A 159 -9.80 12.43 -7.19
CA ASN A 159 -9.82 13.81 -7.69
C ASN A 159 -10.92 14.70 -7.08
N THR A 160 -11.99 14.12 -6.53
CA THR A 160 -13.04 14.88 -5.83
C THR A 160 -12.73 15.17 -4.36
N ILE A 161 -11.68 14.56 -3.80
CA ILE A 161 -11.27 14.80 -2.41
C ILE A 161 -10.82 16.26 -2.29
N PHE A 162 -11.57 17.02 -1.49
CA PHE A 162 -11.27 18.41 -1.18
C PHE A 162 -10.14 18.51 -0.15
N ASN A 163 -9.30 19.56 -0.24
CA ASN A 163 -8.25 19.81 0.74
C ASN A 163 -8.86 20.23 2.09
N PRO A 164 -8.77 19.43 3.16
CA PRO A 164 -9.36 19.82 4.44
C PRO A 164 -8.55 20.91 5.18
N THR A 165 -7.38 21.33 4.69
CA THR A 165 -6.51 22.30 5.37
C THR A 165 -6.45 23.63 4.61
N PRO A 166 -7.10 24.71 5.11
CA PRO A 166 -7.03 26.06 4.51
C PRO A 166 -5.62 26.65 4.53
N ASP A 167 -4.79 26.28 5.51
CA ASP A 167 -3.50 26.93 5.81
C ASP A 167 -2.32 26.38 5.00
N GLY A 168 -2.58 25.57 3.97
CA GLY A 168 -1.55 25.05 3.07
C GLY A 168 -0.76 23.83 3.61
N PRO A 169 0.20 23.32 2.82
CA PRO A 169 0.89 22.04 3.03
C PRO A 169 2.03 22.12 4.07
N SER A 170 1.76 22.52 5.32
CA SER A 170 2.82 22.59 6.33
C SER A 170 3.07 21.23 7.00
N SER A 171 4.34 20.82 7.04
CA SER A 171 4.83 19.61 7.74
C SER A 171 4.58 19.62 9.25
N THR A 172 4.38 20.80 9.84
CA THR A 172 4.03 20.95 11.26
C THR A 172 2.68 20.34 11.60
N ASN A 173 1.76 20.29 10.63
CA ASN A 173 0.46 19.65 10.81
C ASN A 173 0.57 18.13 10.77
N ASP A 174 1.53 17.55 10.05
CA ASP A 174 1.69 16.10 9.94
C ASP A 174 2.19 15.49 11.25
N ARG A 175 3.18 16.14 11.90
CA ARG A 175 3.62 15.76 13.26
C ARG A 175 2.48 15.85 14.26
N ARG A 176 1.67 16.92 14.23
CA ARG A 176 0.52 17.08 15.13
C ARG A 176 -0.54 16.01 14.88
N ARG A 177 -0.79 15.62 13.64
CA ARG A 177 -1.70 14.52 13.29
C ARG A 177 -1.17 13.17 13.76
N SER A 178 0.13 12.93 13.59
CA SER A 178 0.76 11.69 14.08
C SER A 178 0.59 11.52 15.59
N VAL A 179 0.81 12.59 16.37
CA VAL A 179 0.75 12.55 17.84
C VAL A 179 -0.68 12.51 18.37
N ASN A 180 -1.62 13.23 17.73
CA ASN A 180 -2.99 13.35 18.23
C ASN A 180 -3.98 12.39 17.56
N GLY A 181 -3.60 11.76 16.45
CA GLY A 181 -4.48 10.91 15.64
C GLY A 181 -5.77 11.63 15.29
N ASN A 182 -6.89 10.95 15.47
CA ASN A 182 -8.22 11.55 15.29
C ASN A 182 -8.59 12.60 16.35
N GLY A 183 -7.87 12.70 17.47
CA GLY A 183 -8.06 13.77 18.46
C GLY A 183 -7.81 15.17 17.89
N TYR A 184 -7.04 15.27 16.79
CA TYR A 184 -6.84 16.51 16.05
C TYR A 184 -8.16 17.06 15.43
N ARG A 185 -9.18 16.21 15.24
CA ARG A 185 -10.50 16.56 14.67
C ARG A 185 -11.35 17.45 15.60
N ASN A 186 -11.07 17.43 16.90
CA ASN A 186 -11.80 18.25 17.89
C ASN A 186 -11.28 19.69 17.99
N ASN A 187 -10.24 20.03 17.23
CA ASN A 187 -9.83 21.42 17.06
C ASN A 187 -10.88 22.12 16.18
N ALA A 188 -11.25 23.38 16.50
CA ALA A 188 -12.33 24.12 15.82
C ALA A 188 -12.18 24.21 14.28
N TYR A 189 -10.95 23.98 13.79
CA TYR A 189 -10.59 23.90 12.38
C TYR A 189 -10.92 22.58 11.68
N PHE A 190 -11.24 21.48 12.39
CA PHE A 190 -11.36 20.13 11.81
C PHE A 190 -12.65 19.39 12.24
N SER A 191 -13.66 20.14 12.71
CA SER A 191 -14.95 19.58 13.14
C SER A 191 -15.56 18.64 12.09
N PRO A 192 -16.15 17.50 12.50
CA PRO A 192 -16.87 16.58 11.62
C PRO A 192 -17.97 17.25 10.77
N SER A 193 -18.55 18.34 11.26
CA SER A 193 -19.54 19.15 10.53
C SER A 193 -18.94 19.95 9.35
N ARG A 194 -17.63 20.17 9.36
CA ARG A 194 -16.89 20.97 8.36
C ARG A 194 -16.06 20.09 7.42
N PHE A 195 -15.71 18.88 7.85
CA PHE A 195 -14.95 17.90 7.05
C PHE A 195 -15.56 16.50 7.18
N PRO A 196 -16.71 16.26 6.54
CA PRO A 196 -17.33 14.94 6.47
C PRO A 196 -16.56 13.96 5.57
N ALA A 197 -15.30 14.27 5.23
CA ALA A 197 -14.42 13.61 4.25
C ALA A 197 -13.29 12.77 4.92
N MET A 198 -13.46 12.43 6.19
CA MET A 198 -12.50 11.68 6.98
C MET A 198 -12.62 10.18 6.70
N ALA A 199 -12.10 9.81 5.53
CA ALA A 199 -12.21 8.52 4.88
C ALA A 199 -12.01 7.31 5.80
N LYS A 200 -12.95 6.39 5.70
CA LYS A 200 -12.99 5.12 6.38
C LYS A 200 -12.16 4.10 5.59
N ALA A 201 -10.83 4.13 5.71
CA ALA A 201 -9.96 3.19 4.99
C ALA A 201 -10.15 1.74 5.48
N HIS A 202 -11.16 1.02 4.98
CA HIS A 202 -11.26 -0.43 5.14
C HIS A 202 -10.52 -1.13 4.01
N VAL A 203 -9.32 -1.61 4.30
CA VAL A 203 -8.61 -2.48 3.36
C VAL A 203 -9.15 -3.90 3.50
N ASN A 204 -9.96 -4.31 2.53
CA ASN A 204 -10.45 -5.68 2.44
C ASN A 204 -9.64 -6.44 1.37
N MET A 205 -8.80 -7.37 1.80
CA MET A 205 -8.09 -8.27 0.90
C MET A 205 -8.89 -9.57 0.72
N GLN A 206 -9.28 -9.86 -0.52
CA GLN A 206 -9.56 -11.23 -0.92
C GLN A 206 -8.31 -11.81 -1.58
N ARG A 207 -7.74 -12.84 -0.97
CA ARG A 207 -6.67 -13.66 -1.55
C ARG A 207 -7.21 -14.30 -2.83
N THR A 208 -6.88 -13.72 -3.97
CA THR A 208 -6.78 -14.49 -5.21
C THR A 208 -5.30 -14.57 -5.53
N GLN A 209 -4.64 -15.63 -5.06
CA GLN A 209 -3.41 -16.08 -5.69
C GLN A 209 -3.77 -16.30 -7.17
N LEU A 210 -3.15 -15.57 -8.08
CA LEU A 210 -3.21 -15.94 -9.50
C LEU A 210 -2.59 -17.32 -9.58
N LYS A 211 -3.43 -18.37 -9.62
CA LYS A 211 -2.95 -19.72 -9.88
C LYS A 211 -2.27 -19.66 -11.24
N GLY A 212 -0.93 -19.79 -11.24
CA GLY A 212 -0.21 -20.21 -12.42
C GLY A 212 -0.92 -21.44 -12.97
N VAL A 213 -1.17 -21.45 -14.27
CA VAL A 213 -1.86 -22.54 -14.96
C VAL A 213 -1.06 -23.82 -14.77
N SER A 214 -1.38 -24.61 -13.75
CA SER A 214 -1.02 -26.01 -13.68
C SER A 214 -2.19 -26.80 -14.24
N ARG A 215 -1.89 -27.54 -15.31
CA ARG A 215 -2.82 -28.36 -16.07
C ARG A 215 -3.62 -29.28 -15.13
N GLY A 216 -4.95 -29.20 -15.27
CA GLY A 216 -5.90 -30.28 -15.01
C GLY A 216 -6.06 -30.72 -13.55
N VAL A 217 -6.91 -30.01 -12.78
CA VAL A 217 -7.74 -30.66 -11.76
C VAL A 217 -9.08 -29.91 -11.63
N ARG A 218 -10.18 -30.63 -11.85
CA ARG A 218 -11.56 -30.18 -11.65
C ARG A 218 -11.86 -30.12 -10.14
N TRP A 219 -12.38 -28.99 -9.64
CA TRP A 219 -12.92 -28.90 -8.28
C TRP A 219 -14.24 -28.12 -8.23
N GLN A 220 -15.15 -28.65 -7.43
CA GLN A 220 -16.53 -28.20 -7.22
C GLN A 220 -16.60 -26.81 -6.58
N THR A 221 -17.62 -26.06 -6.99
CA THR A 221 -17.99 -24.75 -6.43
C THR A 221 -18.67 -24.94 -5.07
N SER A 222 -18.08 -24.41 -4.00
CA SER A 222 -18.85 -24.05 -2.80
C SER A 222 -19.09 -22.54 -2.81
N THR A 223 -20.34 -22.19 -3.07
CA THR A 223 -20.89 -20.85 -2.89
C THR A 223 -21.07 -20.58 -1.39
N SER A 224 -20.30 -19.64 -0.85
CA SER A 224 -20.68 -18.92 0.37
C SER A 224 -20.74 -17.42 0.05
N ALA A 225 -21.89 -16.83 0.38
CA ALA A 225 -22.32 -15.49 0.02
C ALA A 225 -21.32 -14.38 0.36
N GLY A 226 -21.21 -13.39 -0.54
CA GLY A 226 -20.72 -12.04 -0.22
C GLY A 226 -19.37 -11.60 -0.80
N SER A 227 -18.78 -12.31 -1.76
CA SER A 227 -17.52 -11.88 -2.40
C SER A 227 -17.76 -10.95 -3.59
N ASN A 228 -17.81 -9.64 -3.34
CA ASN A 228 -17.68 -8.67 -4.43
C ASN A 228 -16.21 -8.70 -4.91
N SER A 229 -15.95 -9.36 -6.04
CA SER A 229 -14.62 -9.50 -6.64
C SER A 229 -14.20 -8.19 -7.30
N TRP A 230 -13.58 -7.29 -6.55
CA TRP A 230 -13.13 -5.98 -7.03
C TRP A 230 -11.80 -6.03 -7.82
N CYS A 231 -11.05 -7.13 -7.74
CA CYS A 231 -9.80 -7.31 -8.48
C CYS A 231 -10.05 -8.02 -9.81
N SER A 232 -10.13 -7.29 -10.92
CA SER A 232 -10.06 -7.89 -12.26
C SER A 232 -8.60 -8.16 -12.63
N CYS A 233 -8.28 -9.41 -13.01
CA CYS A 233 -6.96 -9.89 -13.41
C CYS A 233 -6.25 -8.96 -14.41
N TRP A 234 -5.19 -8.29 -13.96
CA TRP A 234 -4.21 -7.64 -14.85
C TRP A 234 -3.07 -8.63 -15.10
N CYS A 235 -3.29 -9.56 -16.03
CA CYS A 235 -2.24 -10.36 -16.62
C CYS A 235 -2.45 -10.36 -18.14
N LYS A 236 -2.31 -9.17 -18.76
CA LYS A 236 -1.87 -9.13 -20.15
C LYS A 236 -0.37 -9.03 -20.09
N ALA A 237 0.29 -10.13 -20.44
CA ALA A 237 1.71 -10.16 -20.71
C ALA A 237 2.04 -8.98 -21.63
N CYS A 238 2.89 -8.06 -21.19
CA CYS A 238 3.70 -7.28 -22.11
C CYS A 238 4.70 -8.26 -22.71
N THR A 239 4.26 -9.03 -23.70
CA THR A 239 5.18 -9.67 -24.63
C THR A 239 5.71 -8.54 -25.49
N VAL A 240 6.97 -8.18 -25.27
CA VAL A 240 7.74 -7.38 -26.21
C VAL A 240 7.67 -8.11 -27.56
N VAL A 241 7.04 -7.48 -28.55
CA VAL A 241 7.16 -7.85 -29.96
C VAL A 241 8.28 -7.00 -30.54
#